data_AF-D8JYM7-F1
#
_entry.id   AF-D8JYM7-F1
#
_cell.length_a   1.000
_cell.length_b   1.000
_cell.length_c   1.000
_cell.angle_alpha   90.00
_cell.angle_beta   90.00
_cell.angle_gamma   90.00
#
_symmetry.space_group_name_H-M   'P 1'
#
loop_
_entity.id
_entity.type
_entity.pdbx_description
1 polymer ?
#
loop_
_entity_poly.entity_id
_entity_poly.type
_entity_poly.pdbx_seq_one_letter_code
_entity_poly.pdbx_strand_id
1 'polypeptide(L)'
;MLRANRPERRNRHRHLTRQIFVLLACLTSTSYFVYHARYGRHGFEARTRLIERSALLDFENRGLESVRAKLRRDVALLSPEVPNSDLVEEIARDVLGYVRSNDKIVASR
;
A
#
# COMPACT_ATOMS: atom_id res chain seq x y z
N MET A 1 48.57 29.64 62.27
CA MET A 1 47.56 30.49 61.61
C MET A 1 47.10 29.82 60.31
N LEU A 2 45.80 29.58 60.18
CA LEU A 2 45.18 28.74 59.14
C LEU A 2 45.23 29.38 57.74
N ARG A 3 45.98 28.77 56.82
CA ARG A 3 45.89 29.09 55.38
C ARG A 3 44.88 28.15 54.73
N ALA A 4 43.63 28.59 54.68
CA ALA A 4 42.52 27.81 54.14
C ALA A 4 42.70 27.56 52.62
N ASN A 5 42.96 26.29 52.29
CA ASN A 5 43.03 25.74 50.94
C ASN A 5 41.64 25.77 50.28
N ARG A 6 41.24 26.92 49.69
CA ARG A 6 39.89 27.15 49.12
C ARG A 6 39.73 27.19 47.57
N PRO A 7 40.74 27.03 46.68
CA PRO A 7 40.47 27.05 45.24
C PRO A 7 40.02 25.69 44.65
N GLU A 8 40.52 24.58 45.17
CA GLU A 8 40.28 23.21 44.63
C GLU A 8 38.79 22.80 44.61
N ARG A 9 38.07 23.05 45.71
CA ARG A 9 36.66 22.66 45.84
C ARG A 9 35.75 23.33 44.81
N ARG A 10 36.03 24.58 44.43
CA ARG A 10 35.18 25.35 43.51
C ARG A 10 35.35 24.90 42.06
N ASN A 11 36.56 24.54 41.64
CA ASN A 11 36.82 24.00 40.31
C ASN A 11 36.26 22.59 40.15
N ARG A 12 36.38 21.74 41.18
CA ARG A 12 35.79 20.40 41.17
C ARG A 12 34.27 20.43 41.06
N HIS A 13 33.60 21.30 41.81
CA HIS A 13 32.14 21.47 41.70
C HIS A 13 31.72 21.92 40.31
N ARG A 14 32.42 22.88 39.70
CA ARG A 14 32.14 23.35 38.32
C ARG A 14 32.33 22.27 37.27
N HIS A 15 33.32 21.39 37.44
CA HIS A 15 33.53 20.26 36.54
C HIS A 15 32.43 19.20 36.68
N LEU A 16 32.04 18.88 37.91
CA LEU A 16 30.96 17.92 38.18
C LEU A 16 29.60 18.42 37.67
N THR A 17 29.27 19.69 37.90
CA THR A 17 28.02 20.25 37.38
C THR A 17 27.99 20.25 35.85
N ARG A 18 29.12 20.58 35.20
CA ARG A 18 29.22 20.50 33.73
C ARG A 18 29.05 19.08 33.22
N GLN A 19 29.66 18.09 33.87
CA GLN A 19 29.51 16.68 33.50
C GLN A 19 28.07 16.19 33.66
N ILE A 20 27.43 16.52 34.78
CA ILE A 20 26.02 16.19 35.01
C ILE A 20 25.13 16.83 33.95
N PHE A 21 25.38 18.10 33.60
CA PHE A 21 24.61 18.79 32.57
C PHE A 21 24.76 18.14 31.20
N VAL A 22 25.98 17.75 30.81
CA VAL A 22 26.24 17.04 29.56
C VAL A 22 25.58 15.67 29.54
N LEU A 23 25.65 14.92 30.64
CA LEU A 23 24.98 13.62 30.77
C LEU A 23 23.46 13.76 30.66
N LEU A 24 22.87 14.75 31.34
CA LEU A 24 21.44 15.03 31.24
C LEU A 24 21.04 15.44 29.82
N ALA A 25 21.81 16.32 29.17
CA ALA A 25 21.55 16.72 27.79
C ALA A 25 21.64 15.53 26.81
N CYS A 26 22.60 14.62 27.02
CA CYS A 26 22.74 13.42 26.21
C CYS A 26 21.56 12.45 26.43
N LEU A 27 21.14 12.25 27.68
CA LEU A 27 19.99 11.42 28.03
C LEU A 27 18.68 11.98 27.46
N THR A 28 18.42 13.28 27.60
CA THR A 28 17.19 13.89 27.07
C THR A 28 17.17 13.86 25.55
N SER A 29 18.30 14.14 24.89
CA SER A 29 18.41 14.04 23.43
C SER A 29 18.16 12.60 22.94
N THR A 30 18.79 11.61 23.58
CA THR A 30 18.59 10.18 23.23
C THR A 30 17.14 9.77 23.45
N SER A 31 16.53 10.14 24.57
CA SER A 31 15.12 9.84 24.85
C SER A 31 14.18 10.47 23.83
N TYR A 32 14.45 11.71 23.39
CA TYR A 32 13.68 12.39 22.37
C TYR A 32 13.74 11.65 21.03
N PHE A 33 14.94 11.24 20.60
CA PHE A 33 15.12 10.46 19.39
C PHE A 33 14.46 9.08 19.48
N VAL A 34 14.56 8.38 20.62
CA VAL A 34 13.89 7.08 20.83
C VAL A 34 12.37 7.22 20.77
N TYR A 35 11.81 8.25 21.41
CA TYR A 35 10.39 8.56 21.35
C TYR A 35 9.94 8.85 19.92
N HIS A 36 10.67 9.70 19.19
CA HIS A 36 10.36 10.00 17.79
C HIS A 36 10.63 8.83 16.84
N ALA A 37 11.55 7.91 17.15
CA ALA A 37 11.75 6.68 16.39
C ALA A 37 10.64 5.65 16.63
N ARG A 38 9.97 5.68 17.79
CA ARG A 38 8.80 4.85 18.10
C ARG A 38 7.52 5.43 17.51
N TYR A 39 7.24 6.71 17.74
CA TYR A 39 5.96 7.36 17.42
C TYR A 39 5.99 8.29 16.21
N GLY A 40 7.15 8.52 15.61
CA GLY A 40 7.27 9.38 14.43
C GLY A 40 6.68 8.75 13.18
N ARG A 41 6.38 9.60 12.18
CA ARG A 41 5.86 9.22 10.85
C ARG A 41 6.69 8.17 10.09
N HIS A 42 7.92 7.93 10.51
CA HIS A 42 8.85 6.95 9.93
C HIS A 42 9.32 5.91 10.95
N GLY A 43 8.64 5.81 12.10
CA GLY A 43 8.94 4.82 13.11
C GLY A 43 8.69 3.40 12.61
N PHE A 44 9.31 2.43 13.27
CA PHE A 44 9.21 1.00 12.92
C PHE A 44 7.77 0.54 12.66
N GLU A 45 6.80 1.07 13.40
CA GLU A 45 5.39 0.73 13.24
C GLU A 45 4.78 1.23 11.93
N ALA A 46 5.17 2.41 11.45
CA ALA A 46 4.74 2.91 10.15
C ALA A 46 5.29 2.04 9.01
N ARG A 47 6.55 1.61 9.13
CA ARG A 47 7.15 0.65 8.18
C ARG A 47 6.41 -0.69 8.21
N THR A 48 6.12 -1.23 9.39
CA THR A 48 5.38 -2.50 9.53
C THR A 48 4.00 -2.42 8.89
N ARG A 49 3.23 -1.36 9.18
CA ARG A 49 1.90 -1.15 8.58
C ARG A 49 1.96 -1.00 7.06
N LEU A 50 2.98 -0.33 6.53
CA LEU A 50 3.18 -0.20 5.08
C LEU A 50 3.51 -1.54 4.44
N ILE A 51 4.38 -2.34 5.06
CA ILE A 51 4.75 -3.69 4.59
C ILE A 51 3.52 -4.62 4.60
N GLU A 52 2.73 -4.60 5.67
CA GLU A 52 1.51 -5.40 5.77
C GLU A 52 0.50 -5.01 4.69
N ARG A 53 0.28 -3.70 4.49
CA ARG A 53 -0.62 -3.21 3.43
C ARG A 53 -0.12 -3.56 2.03
N SER A 54 1.19 -3.43 1.77
CA SER A 54 1.74 -3.81 0.47
C SER A 54 1.60 -5.30 0.23
N ALA A 55 1.81 -6.15 1.24
CA ALA A 55 1.66 -7.59 1.11
C ALA A 55 0.21 -7.99 0.83
N LEU A 56 -0.76 -7.34 1.48
CA LEU A 56 -2.19 -7.57 1.24
C LEU A 56 -2.61 -7.15 -0.17
N LEU A 57 -2.20 -5.97 -0.61
CA LEU A 57 -2.49 -5.49 -1.98
C LEU A 57 -1.85 -6.36 -3.06
N ASP A 58 -0.61 -6.83 -2.84
CA ASP A 58 0.05 -7.75 -3.76
C ASP A 58 -0.69 -9.09 -3.85
N PHE A 59 -1.21 -9.59 -2.73
CA PHE A 59 -2.03 -10.80 -2.71
C PHE A 59 -3.34 -10.61 -3.50
N GLU A 60 -4.06 -9.51 -3.27
CA GLU A 60 -5.28 -9.19 -4.00
C GLU A 60 -5.02 -9.06 -5.50
N ASN A 61 -3.95 -8.37 -5.88
CA ASN A 61 -3.60 -8.17 -7.29
C ASN A 61 -3.29 -9.51 -7.98
N ARG A 62 -2.49 -10.38 -7.35
CA ARG A 62 -2.22 -11.73 -7.88
C ARG A 62 -3.49 -12.56 -8.02
N GLY A 63 -4.40 -12.44 -7.06
CA GLY A 63 -5.72 -13.07 -7.12
C GLY A 63 -6.50 -12.60 -8.35
N LEU A 64 -6.63 -11.28 -8.54
CA LEU A 64 -7.33 -10.69 -9.67
C LEU A 64 -6.67 -11.02 -11.01
N GLU A 65 -5.35 -11.02 -11.11
CA GLU A 65 -4.62 -11.41 -12.32
C GLU A 65 -4.89 -12.86 -12.70
N SER A 66 -4.96 -13.77 -11.73
CA SER A 66 -5.28 -15.17 -11.98
C SER A 66 -6.69 -15.36 -12.53
N VAL A 67 -7.68 -14.65 -11.97
CA VAL A 67 -9.07 -14.66 -12.42
C VAL A 67 -9.17 -14.08 -13.82
N ARG A 68 -8.52 -12.94 -14.06
CA ARG A 68 -8.47 -12.29 -15.37
C ARG A 68 -7.84 -13.18 -16.43
N ALA A 69 -6.76 -13.89 -16.10
CA ALA A 69 -6.10 -14.81 -17.02
C ALA A 69 -7.03 -15.97 -17.41
N LYS A 70 -7.74 -16.54 -16.42
CA LYS A 70 -8.73 -17.60 -16.66
C LYS A 70 -9.87 -17.09 -17.54
N LEU A 71 -10.47 -15.95 -17.20
CA LEU A 71 -11.56 -15.35 -17.96
C LEU A 71 -11.13 -15.03 -19.40
N ARG A 72 -9.91 -14.50 -19.59
CA ARG A 72 -9.37 -14.24 -20.93
C ARG A 72 -9.23 -15.52 -21.74
N ARG A 73 -8.77 -16.60 -21.13
CA ARG A 73 -8.70 -17.91 -21.79
C ARG A 73 -10.09 -18.39 -22.17
N ASP A 74 -11.05 -18.32 -21.26
CA ASP A 74 -12.43 -18.75 -21.50
C ASP A 74 -13.08 -17.93 -22.63
N VAL A 75 -12.89 -16.60 -22.63
CA VAL A 75 -13.33 -15.72 -23.72
C VAL A 75 -12.63 -16.04 -25.04
N ALA A 76 -11.33 -16.32 -25.03
CA ALA A 76 -10.62 -16.71 -26.25
C ALA A 76 -11.09 -18.05 -26.82
N LEU A 77 -11.57 -18.97 -25.97
CA LEU A 77 -12.20 -20.22 -26.42
C LEU A 77 -13.62 -19.99 -26.98
N LEU A 78 -14.33 -18.99 -26.48
CA LEU A 78 -15.70 -18.65 -26.90
C LEU A 78 -15.75 -17.73 -28.12
N SER A 79 -14.71 -16.93 -28.34
CA SER A 79 -14.64 -15.96 -29.42
C SER A 79 -13.80 -16.51 -30.56
N PRO A 80 -14.40 -17.04 -31.64
CA PRO A 80 -13.67 -17.15 -32.90
C PRO A 80 -13.24 -15.74 -33.37
N GLU A 81 -12.11 -15.64 -34.07
CA GLU A 81 -11.59 -14.38 -34.66
C GLU A 81 -12.66 -13.65 -35.51
N VAL A 82 -13.60 -14.42 -36.05
CA VAL A 82 -14.83 -13.97 -36.72
C VAL A 82 -16.01 -14.72 -36.09
N PRO A 83 -16.94 -14.02 -35.41
CA PRO A 83 -18.20 -14.62 -34.93
C PRO A 83 -18.96 -15.29 -36.08
N ASN A 84 -19.49 -16.50 -35.87
CA ASN A 84 -20.29 -17.18 -36.89
C ASN A 84 -21.47 -16.27 -37.29
N SER A 85 -21.55 -15.90 -38.58
CA SER A 85 -22.54 -14.97 -39.10
C SER A 85 -23.97 -15.42 -38.80
N ASP A 86 -24.23 -16.72 -38.83
CA ASP A 86 -25.58 -17.27 -38.65
C ASP A 86 -26.02 -17.14 -37.19
N LEU A 87 -25.10 -17.35 -36.24
CA LEU A 87 -25.36 -17.16 -34.81
C LEU A 87 -25.58 -15.67 -34.47
N VAL A 88 -24.81 -14.78 -35.08
CA VAL A 88 -25.01 -13.33 -34.93
C VAL A 88 -26.36 -12.89 -35.49
N GLU A 89 -26.74 -13.42 -36.66
CA GLU A 89 -28.03 -13.17 -37.30
C GLU A 89 -29.19 -13.67 -36.44
N GLU A 90 -29.07 -14.85 -35.83
CA GLU A 90 -30.07 -15.42 -34.92
C GLU A 90 -30.24 -14.55 -33.68
N ILE A 91 -29.15 -14.20 -32.97
CA ILE A 91 -29.20 -13.35 -31.78
C ILE A 91 -29.73 -11.95 -32.11
N ALA A 92 -29.36 -11.38 -33.25
CA ALA A 92 -29.87 -10.08 -33.68
C ALA A 92 -31.39 -10.14 -33.94
N ARG A 93 -31.88 -11.24 -34.52
CA ARG A 93 -33.32 -11.43 -34.76
C ARG A 93 -34.08 -11.66 -33.45
N ASP A 94 -33.54 -12.43 -32.51
CA ASP A 94 -34.17 -12.74 -31.22
C ASP A 94 -34.17 -11.54 -30.26
N VAL A 95 -33.02 -10.89 -30.06
CA VAL A 95 -32.85 -9.81 -29.07
C VAL A 95 -33.28 -8.45 -29.60
N LEU A 96 -32.94 -8.14 -30.86
CA LEU A 96 -33.15 -6.81 -31.44
C LEU A 96 -34.35 -6.77 -32.40
N GLY A 97 -34.99 -7.90 -32.69
CA GLY A 97 -35.98 -8.00 -33.75
C GLY A 97 -35.41 -7.67 -35.13
N TYR A 98 -34.09 -7.81 -35.31
CA TYR A 98 -33.42 -7.43 -36.55
C TYR A 98 -33.83 -8.36 -37.69
N VAL A 99 -34.28 -7.77 -38.79
CA VAL A 99 -34.66 -8.47 -40.01
C VAL A 99 -33.99 -7.76 -41.18
N ARG A 100 -33.33 -8.51 -42.07
CA ARG A 100 -32.69 -7.94 -43.25
C ARG A 100 -33.76 -7.39 -44.20
N SER A 101 -33.43 -6.33 -44.95
CA SER A 101 -34.35 -5.70 -45.91
C SER A 101 -34.89 -6.67 -46.99
N ASN A 102 -34.22 -7.80 -47.21
CA ASN A 102 -34.58 -8.81 -48.21
C ASN A 102 -35.33 -10.01 -47.63
N ASP A 103 -35.51 -10.09 -46.30
CA ASP A 103 -36.19 -11.20 -45.63
C ASP A 103 -37.72 -11.07 -45.77
N LYS A 104 -38.40 -12.20 -45.99
CA LYS A 104 -39.86 -12.25 -46.11
C LYS A 104 -40.48 -12.58 -44.75
N ILE A 105 -41.31 -11.68 -44.23
CA ILE A 105 -42.03 -11.89 -42.97
C ILE A 105 -43.35 -12.59 -43.28
N VAL A 106 -43.54 -13.80 -42.74
CA VAL A 106 -44.80 -14.53 -42.83
C VAL A 106 -45.53 -14.38 -41.49
N ALA A 107 -46.56 -13.53 -41.46
CA ALA A 107 -47.46 -13.44 -40.32
C ALA A 107 -48.60 -14.45 -40.51
N SER A 108 -48.63 -15.51 -39.70
CA SER A 108 -49.84 -16.33 -39.55
C SER A 108 -50.87 -15.55 -38.75
N ARG A 109 -52.12 -15.51 -39.23
CA ARG A 109 -53.28 -15.04 -38.47
C ARG A 109 -53.69 -16.05 -37.42
#